data_AF-A0A368B0T0-F1
#
_entry.id   AF-A0A368B0T0-F1
#
_cell.length_a   1.000
_cell.length_b   1.000
_cell.length_c   1.000
_cell.angle_alpha   90.00
_cell.angle_beta   90.00
_cell.angle_gamma   90.00
#
_symmetry.space_group_name_H-M   'P 1'
#
loop_
_entity.id
_entity.type
_entity.pdbx_description
1 polymer ?
#
loop_
_entity_poly.entity_id
_entity_poly.type
_entity_poly.pdbx_seq_one_letter_code
_entity_poly.pdbx_strand_id
1 'polypeptide(L)'
;MISFEYRILSEYKIKVAKVDTLVKSIMVHREPKSVEAKDASEFLDIMINEIDQFYKNHSEILSKNGKKPHARSRLPETKKWLDNIERFYELNPRRRPRK
;
A
#
# COMPACT_ATOMS: atom_id res chain seq x y z
N MET A 1 17.67 -4.22 -18.57
CA MET A 1 16.20 -4.43 -18.51
C MET A 1 15.80 -4.62 -17.05
N ILE A 2 14.81 -3.89 -16.54
CA ILE A 2 14.32 -4.06 -15.17
C ILE A 2 13.54 -5.38 -15.06
N SER A 3 13.71 -6.13 -13.96
CA SER A 3 12.95 -7.37 -13.74
C SER A 3 11.47 -7.07 -13.48
N PHE A 4 10.59 -8.00 -13.84
CA PHE A 4 9.16 -7.89 -13.58
C PHE A 4 8.85 -7.71 -12.09
N GLU A 5 9.55 -8.46 -11.24
CA GLU A 5 9.44 -8.34 -9.78
C GLU A 5 9.77 -6.93 -9.28
N TYR A 6 10.89 -6.35 -9.75
CA TYR A 6 11.27 -5.00 -9.38
C TYR A 6 10.25 -3.97 -9.85
N ARG A 7 9.68 -4.15 -11.05
CA ARG A 7 8.60 -3.29 -11.56
C ARG A 7 7.38 -3.31 -10.63
N ILE A 8 6.94 -4.50 -10.18
CA ILE A 8 5.82 -4.64 -9.24
C ILE A 8 6.13 -3.94 -7.91
N LEU A 9 7.32 -4.15 -7.35
CA LEU A 9 7.71 -3.55 -6.08
C LEU A 9 7.76 -2.02 -6.16
N SER A 10 8.30 -1.49 -7.26
CA SER A 10 8.37 -0.06 -7.51
C SER A 10 6.98 0.55 -7.71
N GLU A 11 6.13 -0.09 -8.51
CA GLU A 11 4.77 0.38 -8.76
C GLU A 11 3.95 0.38 -7.47
N TYR A 12 4.03 -0.68 -6.66
CA TYR A 12 3.35 -0.73 -5.37
C TYR A 12 3.77 0.42 -4.46
N LYS A 13 5.08 0.71 -4.38
CA LYS A 13 5.61 1.82 -3.59
C LYS A 13 5.09 3.17 -4.07
N ILE A 14 4.98 3.38 -5.39
CA ILE A 14 4.45 4.61 -5.97
C ILE A 14 2.96 4.77 -5.64
N LYS A 15 2.16 3.70 -5.78
CA LYS A 15 0.72 3.78 -5.47
C LYS A 15 0.50 4.11 -3.99
N VAL A 16 1.21 3.45 -3.07
CA VAL A 16 1.17 3.76 -1.63
C VAL A 16 1.52 5.23 -1.38
N ALA A 17 2.61 5.73 -1.97
CA ALA A 17 3.02 7.12 -1.80
C ALA A 17 1.97 8.13 -2.30
N LYS A 18 1.25 7.82 -3.39
CA LYS A 18 0.15 8.66 -3.90
C LYS A 18 -1.01 8.74 -2.91
N VAL A 19 -1.42 7.60 -2.35
CA VAL A 19 -2.46 7.54 -1.32
C VAL A 19 -2.06 8.32 -0.07
N ASP A 20 -0.84 8.10 0.45
CA ASP A 20 -0.34 8.83 1.62
C ASP A 20 -0.28 10.34 1.39
N THR A 21 0.11 10.76 0.17
CA THR A 21 0.17 12.17 -0.21
C THR A 21 -1.22 12.79 -0.24
N LEU A 22 -2.20 12.12 -0.84
CA LEU A 22 -3.57 12.64 -0.89
C LEU A 22 -4.20 12.70 0.50
N VAL A 23 -4.00 11.66 1.32
CA VAL A 23 -4.46 11.66 2.72
C VAL A 23 -3.92 12.87 3.47
N LYS A 24 -2.62 13.14 3.37
CA LYS A 24 -2.01 14.31 4.00
C LYS A 24 -2.62 15.61 3.47
N SER A 25 -2.79 15.72 2.15
CA SER A 25 -3.40 16.90 1.50
C SER A 25 -4.80 17.19 2.02
N ILE A 26 -5.64 16.16 2.17
CA ILE A 26 -7.01 16.29 2.71
C ILE A 26 -6.96 16.73 4.18
N MET A 27 -6.07 16.14 4.98
CA MET A 27 -5.96 16.44 6.41
C MET A 27 -5.48 17.86 6.71
N VAL A 28 -4.65 18.45 5.83
CA VAL A 28 -4.15 19.83 5.98
C VAL A 28 -4.97 20.84 5.18
N HIS A 29 -6.06 20.42 4.54
CA HIS A 29 -6.90 21.30 3.73
C HIS A 29 -7.52 22.40 4.60
N ARG A 30 -7.44 23.65 4.12
CA ARG A 30 -7.92 24.83 4.87
C ARG A 30 -9.42 24.75 5.19
N GLU A 31 -10.20 24.18 4.27
CA GLU A 31 -11.65 24.00 4.40
C GLU A 31 -12.02 22.52 4.28
N PRO A 32 -11.94 21.72 5.34
CA PRO A 32 -12.11 20.26 5.26
C PRO A 32 -13.54 19.83 4.90
N LYS A 33 -14.51 20.77 4.90
CA LYS A 33 -15.91 20.53 4.51
C LYS A 33 -16.24 21.06 3.11
N SER A 34 -15.25 21.61 2.38
CA SER A 34 -15.46 22.08 1.02
C SER A 34 -15.85 20.94 0.08
N VAL A 35 -16.42 21.29 -1.08
CA VAL A 35 -16.70 20.31 -2.15
C VAL A 35 -15.40 19.63 -2.59
N GLU A 36 -14.33 20.40 -2.79
CA GLU A 36 -13.02 19.87 -3.14
C GLU A 36 -12.49 18.82 -2.15
N ALA A 37 -12.60 19.07 -0.84
CA ALA A 37 -12.15 18.12 0.17
C ALA A 37 -12.98 16.82 0.16
N LYS A 38 -14.28 16.92 -0.14
CA LYS A 38 -15.16 15.76 -0.30
C LYS A 38 -14.80 14.97 -1.55
N ASP A 39 -14.67 15.62 -2.70
CA ASP A 39 -14.31 14.99 -3.97
C ASP A 39 -12.94 14.30 -3.87
N ALA A 40 -11.98 14.93 -3.20
CA ALA A 40 -10.67 14.33 -2.91
C ALA A 40 -10.80 13.08 -2.02
N SER A 41 -11.70 13.09 -1.03
CA SER A 41 -11.96 11.92 -0.18
C SER A 41 -12.64 10.79 -0.95
N GLU A 42 -13.53 11.09 -1.89
CA GLU A 42 -14.13 10.07 -2.78
C GLU A 42 -13.08 9.48 -3.73
N PHE A 43 -12.21 10.32 -4.29
CA PHE A 43 -11.11 9.88 -5.12
C PHE A 43 -10.09 9.02 -4.34
N LEU A 44 -9.88 9.32 -3.06
CA LEU A 44 -9.04 8.51 -2.17
C LEU A 44 -9.55 7.07 -2.08
N ASP A 45 -10.87 6.86 -1.97
CA ASP A 45 -11.47 5.53 -1.93
C ASP A 45 -11.23 4.75 -3.22
N ILE A 46 -11.27 5.42 -4.38
CA ILE A 46 -10.93 4.81 -5.68
C ILE A 46 -9.46 4.35 -5.69
N MET A 47 -8.53 5.19 -5.22
CA MET A 47 -7.12 4.83 -5.16
C MET A 47 -6.83 3.69 -4.17
N ILE A 48 -7.53 3.64 -3.04
CA ILE A 48 -7.42 2.52 -2.08
C ILE A 48 -7.87 1.22 -2.76
N ASN A 49 -9.01 1.24 -3.47
CA ASN A 49 -9.48 0.07 -4.22
C ASN A 49 -8.47 -0.36 -5.30
N GLU A 50 -7.84 0.59 -6.00
CA GLU A 50 -6.79 0.30 -6.99
C GLU A 50 -5.58 -0.41 -6.35
N ILE A 51 -5.11 0.10 -5.20
CA ILE A 51 -4.01 -0.53 -4.46
C ILE A 51 -4.38 -1.92 -3.98
N ASP A 52 -5.61 -2.12 -3.52
CA ASP A 52 -6.09 -3.41 -3.04
C ASP A 52 -6.13 -4.44 -4.17
N GLN A 53 -6.65 -4.07 -5.34
CA GLN A 53 -6.63 -4.95 -6.51
C GLN A 53 -5.19 -5.24 -6.97
N PHE A 54 -4.33 -4.22 -7.00
CA PHE A 54 -2.93 -4.40 -7.36
C PHE A 54 -2.22 -5.35 -6.39
N TYR A 55 -2.44 -5.17 -5.08
CA TYR A 55 -1.86 -6.04 -4.07
C TYR A 55 -2.36 -7.47 -4.23
N LYS A 56 -3.67 -7.67 -4.43
CA LYS A 56 -4.26 -9.00 -4.62
C LYS A 56 -3.64 -9.73 -5.83
N ASN A 57 -3.54 -9.04 -6.97
CA ASN A 57 -3.00 -9.59 -8.22
C ASN A 57 -1.50 -9.95 -8.13
N HIS A 58 -0.76 -9.27 -7.26
CA HIS A 58 0.70 -9.46 -7.12
C HIS A 58 1.12 -9.91 -5.71
N SER A 59 0.16 -10.45 -4.94
CA SER A 59 0.33 -10.71 -3.50
C SER A 59 1.46 -11.68 -3.20
N GLU A 60 1.70 -12.66 -4.08
CA GLU A 60 2.81 -13.61 -3.94
C GLU A 60 4.17 -12.91 -3.95
N ILE A 61 4.38 -11.99 -4.90
CA ILE A 61 5.62 -11.22 -5.03
C ILE A 61 5.76 -10.22 -3.88
N LEU A 62 4.68 -9.51 -3.57
CA LEU A 62 4.67 -8.46 -2.55
C LEU A 62 4.93 -9.02 -1.15
N SER A 63 4.19 -10.07 -0.76
CA SER A 63 4.32 -10.69 0.56
C SER A 63 5.68 -11.36 0.77
N LYS A 64 6.23 -12.04 -0.26
CA LYS A 64 7.61 -12.60 -0.21
C LYS A 64 8.70 -11.54 -0.06
N ASN A 65 8.40 -10.29 -0.39
CA ASN A 65 9.30 -9.15 -0.21
C ASN A 65 8.96 -8.29 1.03
N GLY A 66 8.19 -8.85 1.97
CA GLY A 66 7.83 -8.19 3.22
C GLY A 66 6.86 -7.01 3.09
N LYS A 67 6.22 -6.85 1.93
CA LYS A 67 5.19 -5.82 1.73
C LYS A 67 3.87 -6.32 2.29
N LYS A 68 3.20 -5.46 3.05
CA LYS A 68 1.85 -5.65 3.59
C LYS A 68 0.86 -4.84 2.74
N PRO A 69 -0.43 -5.18 2.76
CA PRO A 69 -1.48 -4.29 2.26
C PRO A 69 -1.34 -2.90 2.89
N HIS A 70 -1.86 -1.88 2.20
CA HIS A 70 -1.82 -0.51 2.71
C HIS A 70 -2.61 -0.42 4.04
N ALA A 71 -2.24 0.49 4.95
CA ALA A 71 -2.90 0.60 6.25
C ALA A 71 -4.40 0.95 6.15
N ARG A 72 -4.81 1.59 5.05
CA ARG A 72 -6.22 1.91 4.73
C ARG A 72 -6.89 0.88 3.81
N SER A 73 -6.21 -0.23 3.53
CA SER A 73 -6.73 -1.34 2.72
C SER A 73 -7.96 -1.96 3.39
N ARG A 74 -8.91 -2.42 2.56
CA ARG A 74 -10.07 -3.19 3.02
C ARG A 74 -9.87 -4.70 2.83
N LEU A 75 -8.67 -5.13 2.42
CA LEU A 75 -8.36 -6.54 2.21
C LEU A 75 -8.27 -7.29 3.55
N PRO A 76 -8.86 -8.50 3.64
CA PRO A 76 -8.60 -9.37 4.78
C PRO A 76 -7.14 -9.83 4.76
N GLU A 77 -6.49 -9.83 5.92
CA GLU A 77 -5.17 -10.45 6.06
C GLU A 77 -5.29 -11.96 5.88
N THR A 78 -4.57 -12.53 4.92
CA THR A 78 -4.52 -13.98 4.75
C THR A 78 -3.30 -14.56 5.46
N LYS A 79 -3.47 -15.74 6.07
CA LYS A 79 -2.38 -16.46 6.75
C LYS A 79 -1.14 -16.61 5.84
N LYS A 80 -1.37 -16.99 4.58
CA LYS A 80 -0.29 -17.15 3.58
C LYS A 80 0.53 -15.88 3.38
N TRP A 81 -0.10 -14.71 3.34
CA TRP A 81 0.63 -13.45 3.19
C TRP A 81 1.47 -13.16 4.42
N LEU A 82 0.90 -13.34 5.62
CA LEU A 82 1.59 -13.13 6.88
C LEU A 82 2.81 -14.05 7.01
N ASP A 83 2.66 -15.34 6.71
CA ASP A 83 3.75 -16.33 6.74
C ASP A 83 4.88 -15.93 5.78
N ASN A 84 4.55 -15.49 4.55
CA ASN A 84 5.54 -15.00 3.58
C ASN A 84 6.30 -13.76 4.09
N ILE A 85 5.58 -12.81 4.70
CA ILE A 85 6.14 -11.58 5.24
C ILE A 85 7.05 -11.88 6.44
N GLU A 86 6.63 -12.77 7.33
CA GLU A 86 7.40 -13.19 8.49
C GLU A 86 8.70 -13.85 8.05
N ARG A 87 8.62 -14.82 7.14
CA ARG A 87 9.78 -15.49 6.56
C ARG A 87 10.74 -14.50 5.88
N PHE A 88 10.23 -13.48 5.19
CA PHE A 88 11.07 -12.43 4.62
C PHE A 88 11.89 -11.70 5.70
N TYR A 89 11.27 -11.35 6.82
CA TYR A 89 11.94 -10.65 7.91
C TYR A 89 12.82 -11.55 8.78
N GLU A 90 12.54 -12.85 8.87
CA GLU A 90 13.47 -13.84 9.45
C GLU A 90 14.77 -13.90 8.65
N LEU A 91 14.68 -13.93 7.32
CA LEU A 91 15.84 -13.92 6.43
C LEU A 91 16.52 -12.55 6.35
N ASN A 92 15.79 -11.46 6.63
CA ASN A 92 16.28 -10.09 6.58
C ASN A 92 16.02 -9.32 7.89
N PRO A 93 16.64 -9.69 9.03
CA PRO A 93 16.32 -9.08 10.33
C PRO A 93 16.50 -7.56 10.37
N ARG A 94 17.51 -7.05 9.65
CA ARG A 94 17.80 -5.60 9.57
C ARG A 94 16.72 -4.79 8.86
N ARG A 95 15.88 -5.43 8.04
CA ARG A 95 14.79 -4.76 7.29
C ARG A 95 13.48 -4.74 8.06
N ARG A 96 13.38 -5.43 9.20
CA ARG A 96 12.18 -5.46 10.03
C ARG A 96 11.89 -4.04 10.55
N PRO A 97 10.66 -3.52 10.38
CA PRO A 97 10.27 -2.25 10.99
C PRO A 97 10.50 -2.30 12.50
N ARG A 98 11.22 -1.31 13.04
CA ARG A 98 11.36 -1.14 14.49
C ARG A 98 10.05 -0.56 15.03
N LYS A 99 9.57 -1.10 16.14
CA LYS A 99 8.40 -0.57 16.86
C LYS A 99 8.70 0.80 17.45
#